data_AF-A0A919G3R2-F1
#
_entry.id   AF-A0A919G3R2-F1
#
_cell.length_a   1.000
_cell.length_b   1.000
_cell.length_c   1.000
_cell.angle_alpha   90.00
_cell.angle_beta   90.00
_cell.angle_gamma   90.00
#
_symmetry.space_group_name_H-M   'P 1'
#
loop_
_entity.id
_entity.type
_entity.pdbx_description
1 polymer ?
#
loop_
_entity_poly.entity_id
_entity_poly.type
_entity_poly.pdbx_seq_one_letter_code
_entity_poly.pdbx_strand_id
1 'polypeptide(L)'
;MPRDLPVLIVDGARFSDLDGFAREFSRLLSGYTWRGNLDALNDVLRGGYGTPTHGWVLRWVGSETSRAALGHPETARRLERLLPSVDPSNRAAVEARLDEARRGEGPTLFDEIVAIIREHGPGGREAADGILLELR
;
A
#
# COMPACT_ATOMS: atom_id res chain seq x y z
N MET A 1 -14.39 -23.97 13.42
CA MET A 1 -14.27 -22.73 14.21
C MET A 1 -13.97 -21.59 13.23
N PRO A 2 -14.67 -20.44 13.28
CA PRO A 2 -14.14 -19.25 12.63
C PRO A 2 -12.78 -18.97 13.29
N ARG A 3 -11.73 -18.73 12.50
CA ARG A 3 -10.45 -18.31 13.08
C ARG A 3 -10.62 -16.89 13.59
N ASP A 4 -10.43 -16.68 14.89
CA ASP A 4 -10.17 -15.35 15.44
C ASP A 4 -8.77 -14.93 14.96
N LEU A 5 -8.72 -14.32 13.77
CA LEU A 5 -7.48 -13.84 13.19
C LEU A 5 -7.04 -12.55 13.91
N PRO A 6 -5.73 -12.36 14.18
CA PRO A 6 -5.22 -11.10 14.67
C PRO A 6 -5.63 -9.95 13.75
N VAL A 7 -5.98 -8.79 14.31
CA VAL A 7 -6.33 -7.60 13.55
C VAL A 7 -5.28 -6.54 13.76
N LEU A 8 -4.65 -6.09 12.68
CA LEU A 8 -3.79 -4.90 12.67
C LEU A 8 -4.57 -3.74 12.04
N ILE A 9 -4.42 -2.55 12.61
CA ILE A 9 -5.24 -1.40 12.24
C ILE A 9 -4.35 -0.31 11.63
N VAL A 10 -4.73 0.16 10.46
CA VAL A 10 -4.28 1.45 9.91
C VAL A 10 -5.39 2.46 10.12
N ASP A 11 -5.05 3.61 10.71
CA ASP A 11 -5.99 4.72 10.88
C ASP A 11 -5.70 5.82 9.84
N GLY A 12 -6.63 5.93 8.89
CA GLY A 12 -6.61 6.87 7.78
C GLY A 12 -6.71 8.33 8.16
N ALA A 13 -7.10 8.64 9.41
CA ALA A 13 -7.12 10.01 9.91
C ALA A 13 -5.74 10.50 10.38
N ARG A 14 -4.72 9.63 10.42
CA ARG A 14 -3.39 9.94 10.97
C ARG A 14 -2.37 10.40 9.94
N PHE A 15 -2.77 10.49 8.67
CA PHE A 15 -1.89 10.92 7.58
C PHE A 15 -2.67 11.63 6.47
N SER A 16 -1.92 12.36 5.64
CA SER A 16 -2.46 13.11 4.50
C SER A 16 -1.64 12.89 3.22
N ASP A 17 -0.64 12.00 3.26
CA ASP A 17 0.30 11.71 2.18
C ASP A 17 0.95 10.32 2.37
N LEU A 18 1.78 9.91 1.40
CA LEU A 18 2.48 8.62 1.41
C LEU A 18 3.46 8.48 2.58
N ASP A 19 4.18 9.55 2.92
CA ASP A 19 5.16 9.49 4.01
C ASP A 19 4.48 9.30 5.36
N GLY A 20 3.33 9.93 5.57
CA GLY A 20 2.47 9.72 6.73
C GLY A 20 1.88 8.32 6.76
N PHE A 21 1.40 7.80 5.62
CA PHE A 21 0.96 6.40 5.54
C PHE A 21 2.10 5.44 5.87
N ALA A 22 3.29 5.65 5.34
CA ALA A 22 4.47 4.83 5.61
C ALA A 22 4.85 4.83 7.10
N ARG A 23 4.75 5.98 7.77
CA ARG A 23 4.94 6.08 9.23
C ARG A 23 3.87 5.32 9.98
N GLU A 24 2.59 5.48 9.64
CA GLU A 24 1.50 4.79 10.34
C GLU A 24 1.58 3.27 10.15
N PHE A 25 1.80 2.81 8.93
CA PHE A 25 1.95 1.38 8.62
C PHE A 25 3.18 0.77 9.31
N SER A 26 4.30 1.50 9.38
CA SER A 26 5.51 1.03 10.07
C SER A 26 5.31 0.76 11.55
N ARG A 27 4.26 1.31 12.19
CA ARG A 27 3.94 1.03 13.60
C ARG A 27 3.40 -0.38 13.81
N LEU A 28 2.97 -1.02 12.73
CA LEU A 28 2.55 -2.43 12.71
C LEU A 28 3.74 -3.39 12.62
N LEU A 29 4.93 -2.87 12.33
CA LEU A 29 6.12 -3.66 12.05
C LEU A 29 7.08 -3.65 13.26
N SER A 30 7.94 -4.66 13.30
CA SER A 30 9.01 -4.80 14.29
C SER A 30 10.35 -4.98 13.59
N GLY A 31 11.35 -4.18 13.97
CA GLY A 31 12.71 -4.25 13.42
C GLY A 31 12.87 -3.68 11.99
N TYR A 32 11.81 -3.11 11.40
CA TYR A 32 11.85 -2.53 10.07
C TYR A 32 10.97 -1.28 9.97
N THR A 33 11.47 -0.26 9.28
CA THR A 33 10.70 0.94 8.94
C THR A 33 10.48 0.96 7.44
N TRP A 34 9.24 0.76 7.03
CA TRP A 34 8.85 0.84 5.63
C TRP A 34 8.77 2.29 5.19
N ARG A 35 9.36 2.60 4.02
CA ARG A 35 9.53 3.97 3.51
C ARG A 35 8.74 4.23 2.20
N GLY A 36 7.59 3.59 2.04
CA GLY A 36 6.68 3.86 0.91
C GLY A 36 7.05 3.20 -0.42
N ASN A 37 8.08 2.33 -0.47
CA ASN A 37 8.38 1.54 -1.66
C ASN A 37 7.40 0.36 -1.77
N LEU A 38 6.69 0.24 -2.89
CA LEU A 38 5.62 -0.76 -3.04
C LEU A 38 6.12 -2.20 -3.18
N ASP A 39 7.32 -2.43 -3.74
CA ASP A 39 7.93 -3.77 -3.77
C ASP A 39 8.28 -4.22 -2.34
N ALA A 40 8.82 -3.30 -1.54
CA ALA A 40 9.09 -3.55 -0.13
C ALA A 40 7.79 -3.75 0.68
N LEU A 41 6.67 -3.13 0.29
CA LEU A 41 5.37 -3.42 0.91
C LEU A 41 4.95 -4.87 0.66
N ASN A 42 5.08 -5.32 -0.59
CA ASN A 42 4.78 -6.70 -0.97
C ASN A 42 5.63 -7.71 -0.16
N ASP A 43 6.92 -7.41 0.07
CA ASP A 43 7.78 -8.24 0.93
C ASP A 43 7.36 -8.19 2.41
N VAL A 44 6.97 -7.02 2.92
CA VAL A 44 6.48 -6.88 4.29
C VAL A 44 5.23 -7.72 4.57
N LEU A 45 4.34 -7.81 3.58
CA LEU A 45 3.10 -8.57 3.69
C LEU A 45 3.33 -10.09 3.72
N ARG A 46 4.37 -10.60 3.05
CA ARG A 46 4.79 -12.01 3.15
C ARG A 46 5.23 -12.43 4.57
N GLY A 47 5.58 -11.46 5.40
CA GLY A 47 5.94 -11.68 6.80
C GLY A 47 7.44 -11.57 7.09
N GLY A 48 7.81 -11.79 8.36
CA GLY A 48 9.19 -11.63 8.84
C GLY A 48 9.53 -10.24 9.37
N TYR A 49 8.55 -9.31 9.37
CA TYR A 49 8.71 -7.92 9.81
C TYR A 49 7.83 -7.57 11.00
N GLY A 50 7.49 -8.56 11.85
CA GLY A 50 6.62 -8.38 13.01
C GLY A 50 5.12 -8.57 12.75
N THR A 51 4.72 -8.80 11.49
CA THR A 51 3.35 -9.20 11.14
C THR A 51 3.07 -10.66 11.54
N PRO A 52 1.81 -11.02 11.84
CA PRO A 52 1.42 -12.40 12.18
C PRO A 52 1.71 -13.41 11.05
N THR A 53 2.10 -14.63 11.42
CA THR A 53 2.57 -15.67 10.49
C THR A 53 1.52 -16.69 10.02
N HIS A 54 0.28 -16.61 10.51
CA HIS A 54 -0.78 -17.61 10.24
C HIS A 54 -2.06 -17.00 9.65
N GLY A 55 -1.89 -15.94 8.86
CA GLY A 55 -2.97 -15.08 8.38
C GLY A 55 -3.43 -14.07 9.43
N TRP A 56 -3.95 -12.95 8.97
CA TRP A 56 -4.38 -11.83 9.81
C TRP A 56 -5.29 -10.88 9.02
N VAL A 57 -5.95 -9.97 9.72
CA VAL A 57 -6.81 -8.93 9.13
C VAL A 57 -6.09 -7.60 9.16
N LEU A 58 -5.89 -6.98 8.01
CA LEU A 58 -5.56 -5.57 7.91
C LEU A 58 -6.86 -4.76 7.85
N ARG A 59 -7.20 -4.10 8.96
CA ARG A 59 -8.34 -3.19 9.02
C ARG A 59 -7.88 -1.76 8.77
N TRP A 60 -8.35 -1.18 7.69
CA TRP A 60 -8.07 0.20 7.33
C TRP A 60 -9.27 1.07 7.67
N VAL A 61 -9.21 1.73 8.83
CA VAL A 61 -10.26 2.63 9.32
C VAL A 61 -10.08 4.00 8.68
N GLY A 62 -11.16 4.64 8.22
CA GLY A 62 -11.06 5.94 7.54
C GLY A 62 -10.43 5.79 6.15
N SER A 63 -10.69 4.66 5.49
CA SER A 63 -10.14 4.34 4.17
C SER A 63 -10.54 5.35 3.09
N GLU A 64 -11.70 5.99 3.19
CA GLU A 64 -12.09 7.08 2.28
C GLU A 64 -11.24 8.35 2.48
N THR A 65 -10.86 8.68 3.72
CA THR A 65 -9.88 9.75 3.99
C THR A 65 -8.53 9.41 3.37
N SER A 66 -8.10 8.15 3.50
CA SER A 66 -6.88 7.67 2.87
C SER A 66 -6.94 7.66 1.35
N ARG A 67 -8.10 7.37 0.76
CA ARG A 67 -8.32 7.44 -0.69
C ARG A 67 -8.10 8.86 -1.22
N ALA A 68 -8.56 9.88 -0.48
CA ALA A 68 -8.29 11.27 -0.81
C ALA A 68 -6.80 11.63 -0.64
N ALA A 69 -6.19 11.23 0.49
CA ALA A 69 -4.78 11.51 0.80
C ALA A 69 -3.79 10.85 -0.17
N LEU A 70 -4.09 9.62 -0.60
CA LEU A 70 -3.27 8.81 -1.50
C LEU A 70 -3.83 8.78 -2.93
N GLY A 71 -4.63 9.79 -3.28
CA GLY A 71 -5.26 9.93 -4.60
C GLY A 71 -4.28 10.36 -5.69
N HIS A 72 -4.82 10.79 -6.82
CA HIS A 72 -4.04 11.20 -7.99
C HIS A 72 -2.95 12.27 -7.70
N PRO A 73 -3.18 13.31 -6.86
CA PRO A 73 -2.12 14.28 -6.56
C PRO A 73 -0.89 13.66 -5.90
N GLU A 74 -1.09 12.76 -4.92
CA GLU A 74 0.04 12.06 -4.27
C GLU A 74 0.67 11.01 -5.18
N THR A 75 -0.13 10.40 -6.05
CA THR A 75 0.34 9.49 -7.11
C THR A 75 1.30 10.22 -8.06
N ALA A 76 0.91 11.39 -8.56
CA ALA A 76 1.75 12.23 -9.42
C ALA A 76 3.06 12.64 -8.69
N ARG A 77 2.96 13.12 -7.45
CA ARG A 77 4.15 13.47 -6.64
C ARG A 77 5.11 12.29 -6.46
N ARG A 78 4.59 11.08 -6.22
CA ARG A 78 5.42 9.87 -6.12
C ARG A 78 6.11 9.58 -7.45
N LEU A 79 5.39 9.61 -8.57
CA LEU A 79 5.94 9.33 -9.90
C LEU A 79 7.01 10.36 -10.30
N GLU A 80 6.80 11.65 -10.00
CA GLU A 80 7.79 12.72 -10.18
C GLU A 80 9.08 12.44 -9.41
N ARG A 81 8.98 11.95 -8.16
CA ARG A 81 10.14 11.59 -7.34
C ARG A 81 10.89 10.36 -7.88
N LEU A 82 10.18 9.43 -8.53
CA LEU A 82 10.77 8.21 -9.11
C LEU A 82 11.43 8.46 -10.47
N LEU A 83 10.95 9.44 -11.24
CA LEU A 83 11.39 9.68 -12.61
C LEU A 83 12.92 9.88 -12.77
N PRO A 84 13.65 10.53 -11.85
CA PRO A 84 15.10 10.67 -11.98
C PRO A 84 15.88 9.35 -11.83
N SER A 85 15.31 8.34 -11.16
CA SER A 85 15.98 7.07 -10.84
C SER A 85 15.42 5.87 -11.61
N VAL A 86 14.38 6.07 -12.43
CA VAL A 86 13.80 5.01 -13.23
C VAL A 86 14.75 4.57 -14.35
N ASP A 87 14.80 3.27 -14.60
CA ASP A 87 15.51 2.71 -15.74
C ASP A 87 15.02 3.35 -17.06
N PRO A 88 15.91 3.70 -18.01
CA PRO A 88 15.52 4.28 -19.29
C PRO A 88 14.45 3.50 -20.06
N SER A 89 14.44 2.16 -19.95
CA SER A 89 13.43 1.31 -20.59
C SER A 89 12.02 1.49 -20.03
N ASN A 90 11.90 1.92 -18.77
CA ASN A 90 10.63 2.13 -18.07
C ASN A 90 10.22 3.61 -18.01
N ARG A 91 11.10 4.53 -18.41
CA ARG A 91 10.88 5.97 -18.29
C ARG A 91 9.62 6.45 -18.99
N ALA A 92 9.42 6.06 -20.25
CA ALA A 92 8.24 6.46 -21.03
C ALA A 92 6.93 6.00 -20.36
N ALA A 93 6.92 4.80 -19.76
CA ALA A 93 5.76 4.29 -19.04
C ALA A 93 5.49 5.09 -17.76
N VAL A 94 6.52 5.48 -17.02
CA VAL A 94 6.38 6.33 -15.82
C VAL A 94 5.90 7.73 -16.18
N GLU A 95 6.40 8.32 -17.28
CA GLU A 95 5.94 9.64 -17.78
C GLU A 95 4.46 9.58 -18.20
N ALA A 96 4.04 8.55 -18.93
CA ALA A 96 2.64 8.38 -19.31
C ALA A 96 1.72 8.26 -18.09
N ARG A 97 2.10 7.45 -17.08
CA ARG A 97 1.36 7.32 -15.83
C ARG A 97 1.31 8.62 -15.02
N LEU A 98 2.39 9.40 -15.06
CA LEU A 98 2.42 10.71 -14.42
C LEU A 98 1.41 11.66 -15.07
N ASP A 99 1.34 11.66 -16.40
CA ASP A 99 0.39 12.49 -17.13
C ASP A 99 -1.06 12.07 -16.90
N GLU A 100 -1.36 10.77 -16.83
CA GLU A 100 -2.67 10.24 -16.40
C GLU A 100 -3.03 10.74 -14.99
N ALA A 101 -2.12 10.56 -14.02
CA ALA A 101 -2.36 11.00 -12.65
C ALA A 101 -2.61 12.51 -12.57
N ARG A 102 -1.87 13.33 -13.32
CA ARG A 102 -2.09 14.79 -13.37
C ARG A 102 -3.45 15.18 -13.94
N ARG A 103 -4.04 14.35 -14.81
CA ARG A 103 -5.41 14.54 -15.33
C ARG A 103 -6.50 13.97 -14.42
N GLY A 104 -6.13 13.33 -13.30
CA GLY A 104 -7.10 12.63 -12.45
C GLY A 104 -7.58 11.31 -13.07
N GLU A 105 -6.74 10.68 -13.88
CA GLU A 105 -7.01 9.44 -14.60
C GLU A 105 -6.09 8.32 -14.11
N GLY A 106 -6.44 7.07 -14.46
CA GLY A 106 -5.67 5.88 -14.12
C GLY A 106 -5.81 5.43 -12.67
N PRO A 107 -5.03 4.42 -12.23
CA PRO A 107 -5.03 3.98 -10.83
C PRO A 107 -4.35 5.00 -9.92
N THR A 108 -4.87 5.16 -8.70
CA THR A 108 -4.21 5.93 -7.65
C THR A 108 -3.23 5.09 -6.85
N LEU A 109 -2.37 5.75 -6.07
CA LEU A 109 -1.50 5.10 -5.10
C LEU A 109 -2.30 4.30 -4.05
N PHE A 110 -3.47 4.79 -3.65
CA PHE A 110 -4.39 4.01 -2.82
C PHE A 110 -4.80 2.70 -3.50
N ASP A 111 -5.19 2.76 -4.78
CA ASP A 111 -5.60 1.58 -5.53
C ASP A 111 -4.44 0.59 -5.72
N GLU A 112 -3.22 1.07 -5.97
CA GLU A 112 -2.00 0.24 -6.04
C GLU A 112 -1.73 -0.49 -4.71
N ILE A 113 -1.79 0.22 -3.58
CA ILE A 113 -1.57 -0.37 -2.25
C ILE A 113 -2.64 -1.42 -1.95
N VAL A 114 -3.91 -1.12 -2.24
CA VAL A 114 -5.02 -2.06 -2.06
C VAL A 114 -4.87 -3.28 -2.95
N ALA A 115 -4.46 -3.11 -4.21
CA ALA A 115 -4.22 -4.21 -5.14
C ALA A 115 -3.13 -5.14 -4.61
N ILE A 116 -2.00 -4.59 -4.15
CA ILE A 116 -0.92 -5.38 -3.53
C ILE A 116 -1.47 -6.18 -2.34
N ILE A 117 -2.16 -5.54 -1.39
CA ILE A 117 -2.69 -6.24 -0.21
C ILE A 117 -3.67 -7.37 -0.61
N ARG A 118 -4.49 -7.16 -1.64
CA ARG A 118 -5.43 -8.16 -2.14
C ARG A 118 -4.74 -9.37 -2.76
N GLU A 119 -3.55 -9.22 -3.33
CA GLU A 119 -2.77 -10.35 -3.84
C GLU A 119 -2.37 -11.34 -2.73
N HIS A 120 -2.25 -10.88 -1.48
CA HIS A 120 -1.95 -11.71 -0.30
C HIS A 120 -3.21 -12.30 0.37
N GLY A 121 -4.39 -11.98 -0.17
CA GLY A 121 -5.68 -12.42 0.35
C GLY A 121 -6.35 -13.48 -0.52
N PRO A 122 -7.59 -13.87 -0.18
CA PRO A 122 -8.35 -14.88 -0.91
C PRO A 122 -8.43 -14.58 -2.41
N GLY A 123 -7.96 -15.52 -3.24
CA GLY A 123 -7.97 -15.41 -4.69
C GLY A 123 -6.77 -14.67 -5.31
N GLY A 124 -5.90 -14.09 -4.49
CA GLY A 124 -4.66 -13.48 -4.95
C GLY A 124 -3.54 -14.51 -5.18
N ARG A 125 -2.48 -14.11 -5.90
CA ARG A 125 -1.33 -15.00 -6.19
C ARG A 125 -0.52 -15.40 -4.95
N GLU A 126 -0.56 -14.57 -3.93
CA GLU A 126 0.15 -14.73 -2.65
C GLU A 126 -0.83 -15.14 -1.52
N ALA A 127 -1.98 -15.74 -1.86
CA ALA A 127 -3.05 -16.09 -0.92
C ALA A 127 -2.62 -17.00 0.24
N ALA A 128 -1.47 -17.66 0.14
CA ALA A 128 -0.87 -18.45 1.21
C ALA A 128 -0.55 -17.61 2.45
N ASP A 129 -0.33 -16.30 2.30
CA ASP A 129 -0.04 -15.37 3.40
C ASP A 129 -1.28 -15.09 4.26
N GLY A 130 -2.48 -15.30 3.70
CA GLY A 130 -3.74 -15.32 4.45
C GLY A 130 -4.17 -13.95 4.99
N ILE A 131 -3.90 -12.88 4.24
CA ILE A 131 -4.25 -11.51 4.65
C ILE A 131 -5.67 -11.15 4.21
N LEU A 132 -6.51 -10.76 5.16
CA LEU A 132 -7.84 -10.25 4.88
C LEU A 132 -7.83 -8.73 4.96
N LEU A 133 -8.25 -8.05 3.89
CA LEU A 133 -8.37 -6.60 3.86
C LEU A 133 -9.79 -6.16 4.21
N GLU A 134 -9.93 -5.36 5.26
CA GLU A 134 -11.17 -4.66 5.61
C GLU A 134 -11.01 -3.16 5.38
N LEU A 135 -11.68 -2.61 4.36
CA LEU A 135 -11.79 -1.16 4.17
C LEU A 135 -13.02 -0.65 4.94
N ARG A 136 -12.82 0.31 5.85
CA ARG A 136 -13.84 0.87 6.75
C ARG A 136 -13.84 2.39 6.72
#